data_AF-A0A1M7IE95-F1
#
_entry.id   AF-A0A1M7IE95-F1
#
_cell.length_a   1.000
_cell.length_b   1.000
_cell.length_c   1.000
_cell.angle_alpha   90.00
_cell.angle_beta   90.00
_cell.angle_gamma   90.00
#
_symmetry.space_group_name_H-M   'P 1'
#
loop_
_entity.id
_entity.type
_entity.pdbx_description
1 polymer ?
#
loop_
_entity_poly.entity_id
_entity_poly.type
_entity_poly.pdbx_seq_one_letter_code
_entity_poly.pdbx_strand_id
1 'polypeptide(L)'
;MILKDSKLETSITDFFNSIEDLFDYRKKNKWKSNLFKFLLFLSFVFVTFSVIPVFPKVMDDQFQSLFLWLDAVFLHSNIKFSFWISWGLSVLVSLVILGISYLPYLYWKSRENKFLKPFLLKFCYAYILRKELKSYLLNENEVHLEKGTKYFEKISEPLQTLHISGEKTPVGSFTFAEIQKSLEKQNGLIKFTDDSKEIIESTNTIDEKIYSRLEKRIEIDKILPLIEIITLYEFAKVKPEEKNQNGEKLKEYKNVILREFYQELTKIEILDNNNDVDSKTSKIKTFFSNIEGVISSLSRL
;
A
#
# COMPACT_ATOMS: atom_id res chain seq x y z
N MET A 1 -11.98 -2.07 26.16
CA MET A 1 -12.32 -1.36 27.41
C MET A 1 -11.52 -0.07 27.64
N ILE A 2 -10.34 0.09 26.99
CA ILE A 2 -9.40 1.22 27.17
C ILE A 2 -9.90 2.56 26.58
N LEU A 3 -10.68 2.54 25.49
CA LEU A 3 -11.15 3.77 24.81
C LEU A 3 -12.38 4.44 25.44
N LYS A 4 -12.88 3.94 26.57
CA LYS A 4 -13.93 4.63 27.33
C LYS A 4 -13.44 5.89 28.06
N ASP A 5 -12.15 6.21 27.94
CA ASP A 5 -11.59 7.45 28.46
C ASP A 5 -11.98 8.65 27.59
N SER A 6 -12.89 9.47 28.09
CA SER A 6 -13.26 10.73 27.45
C SER A 6 -12.04 11.62 27.13
N LYS A 7 -10.97 11.57 27.94
CA LYS A 7 -9.78 12.40 27.74
C LYS A 7 -8.89 11.87 26.62
N LEU A 8 -8.65 10.56 26.59
CA LEU A 8 -7.86 9.93 25.53
C LEU A 8 -8.58 10.00 24.18
N GLU A 9 -9.89 9.79 24.18
CA GLU A 9 -10.73 9.95 23.00
C GLU A 9 -10.62 11.37 22.42
N THR A 10 -10.72 12.39 23.28
CA THR A 10 -10.55 13.79 22.89
C THR A 10 -9.15 14.03 22.29
N SER A 11 -8.09 13.51 22.93
CA SER A 11 -6.71 13.64 22.43
C SER A 11 -6.51 13.00 21.05
N ILE A 12 -7.10 11.82 20.82
CA ILE A 12 -7.08 11.15 19.51
C ILE A 12 -7.78 12.00 18.45
N THR A 13 -8.98 12.51 18.76
CA THR A 13 -9.76 13.34 17.86
C THR A 13 -9.06 14.66 17.54
N ASP A 14 -8.57 15.37 18.55
CA ASP A 14 -7.84 16.62 18.39
C ASP A 14 -6.58 16.43 17.55
N PHE A 15 -5.87 15.34 17.79
CA PHE A 15 -4.70 15.00 16.99
C PHE A 15 -5.07 14.75 15.53
N PHE A 16 -6.12 13.97 15.24
CA PHE A 16 -6.59 13.76 13.87
C PHE A 16 -7.00 15.08 13.20
N ASN A 17 -7.78 15.91 13.88
CA ASN A 17 -8.21 17.21 13.35
C ASN A 17 -7.01 18.12 13.01
N SER A 18 -5.93 18.06 13.79
CA SER A 18 -4.71 18.82 13.51
C SER A 18 -3.96 18.40 12.23
N ILE A 19 -4.23 17.18 11.73
CA ILE A 19 -3.55 16.60 10.56
C ILE A 19 -4.51 16.27 9.40
N GLU A 20 -5.81 16.52 9.55
CA GLU A 20 -6.86 16.16 8.59
C GLU A 20 -6.62 16.83 7.23
N ASP A 21 -6.35 18.14 7.21
CA ASP A 21 -6.06 18.88 5.98
C ASP A 21 -4.85 18.31 5.23
N LEU A 22 -3.81 17.91 5.96
CA LEU A 22 -2.60 17.32 5.37
C LEU A 22 -2.88 15.93 4.81
N PHE A 23 -3.72 15.16 5.50
CA PHE A 23 -4.18 13.85 5.06
C PHE A 23 -5.01 13.96 3.78
N ASP A 24 -6.01 14.83 3.75
CA ASP A 24 -6.89 15.04 2.61
C ASP A 24 -6.15 15.60 1.41
N TYR A 25 -5.23 16.55 1.64
CA TYR A 25 -4.35 17.05 0.60
C TYR A 25 -3.49 15.93 -0.02
N ARG A 26 -2.93 15.03 0.81
CA ARG A 26 -2.17 13.87 0.33
C ARG A 26 -3.06 12.88 -0.43
N LYS A 27 -4.26 12.57 0.08
CA LYS A 27 -5.23 11.66 -0.55
C LYS A 27 -5.63 12.15 -1.94
N LYS A 28 -5.94 13.44 -2.09
CA LYS A 28 -6.35 14.06 -3.37
C LYS A 28 -5.21 14.14 -4.39
N ASN A 29 -3.97 14.28 -3.93
CA ASN A 29 -2.82 14.55 -4.81
C ASN A 29 -1.80 13.40 -4.93
N LYS A 30 -2.00 12.25 -4.26
CA LYS A 30 -1.10 11.08 -4.35
C LYS A 30 -0.89 10.64 -5.80
N TRP A 31 -1.96 10.60 -6.60
CA TRP A 31 -1.90 10.18 -8.00
C TRP A 31 -1.03 11.12 -8.85
N LYS A 32 -1.01 12.42 -8.55
CA LYS A 32 -0.19 13.41 -9.27
C LYS A 32 1.29 13.16 -9.05
N SER A 33 1.73 12.95 -7.80
CA SER A 33 3.14 12.61 -7.52
C SER A 33 3.56 11.34 -8.27
N ASN A 34 2.71 10.30 -8.28
CA ASN A 34 2.98 9.06 -9.02
C ASN A 34 3.02 9.29 -10.54
N LEU A 35 2.11 10.09 -11.09
CA LEU A 35 2.07 10.43 -12.51
C LEU A 35 3.36 11.14 -12.94
N PHE A 36 3.81 12.16 -12.19
CA PHE A 36 5.03 12.89 -12.54
C PHE A 36 6.29 12.05 -12.39
N LYS A 37 6.34 11.12 -11.42
CA LYS A 37 7.42 10.12 -11.33
C LYS A 37 7.42 9.19 -12.55
N PHE A 38 6.24 8.72 -12.96
CA PHE A 38 6.09 7.87 -14.14
C PHE A 38 6.47 8.60 -15.43
N LEU A 39 6.02 9.84 -15.63
CA LEU A 39 6.39 10.66 -16.79
C LEU A 39 7.88 10.94 -16.84
N LEU A 40 8.50 11.23 -15.69
CA LEU A 40 9.94 11.41 -15.60
C LEU A 40 10.69 10.13 -15.97
N PHE A 41 10.26 8.98 -15.43
CA PHE A 41 10.80 7.67 -15.78
C PHE A 41 10.70 7.40 -17.29
N LEU A 42 9.52 7.60 -17.88
CA LEU A 42 9.31 7.42 -19.31
C LEU A 42 10.22 8.36 -20.14
N SER A 43 10.41 9.60 -19.68
CA SER A 43 11.32 10.55 -20.34
C SER A 43 12.77 10.08 -20.29
N PHE A 44 13.23 9.50 -19.18
CA PHE A 44 14.55 8.88 -19.09
C PHE A 44 14.70 7.70 -20.06
N VAL A 45 13.67 6.86 -20.15
CA VAL A 45 13.63 5.74 -21.10
C VAL A 45 13.77 6.26 -22.53
N PHE A 46 12.99 7.28 -22.93
CA PHE A 46 13.10 7.93 -24.24
C PHE A 46 14.50 8.47 -24.53
N VAL A 47 15.11 9.22 -23.60
CA VAL A 47 16.47 9.73 -23.76
C VAL A 47 17.47 8.58 -23.94
N THR A 48 17.32 7.51 -23.18
CA THR A 48 18.21 6.34 -23.25
C THR A 48 18.10 5.66 -24.62
N PHE A 49 16.88 5.42 -25.10
CA PHE A 49 16.64 4.88 -26.44
C PHE A 49 17.06 5.81 -27.56
N SER A 50 17.02 7.13 -27.38
CA SER A 50 17.55 8.08 -28.36
C SER A 50 19.08 8.04 -28.44
N VAL A 51 19.78 7.67 -27.37
CA VAL A 51 21.27 7.69 -27.32
C VAL A 51 21.89 6.32 -27.67
N ILE A 52 21.22 5.21 -27.34
CA ILE A 52 21.69 3.83 -27.60
C ILE A 52 22.13 3.59 -29.07
N PRO A 53 21.42 4.07 -30.11
CA PRO A 53 21.76 3.79 -31.51
C PRO A 53 23.16 4.23 -31.97
N VAL A 54 23.83 5.09 -31.21
CA VAL A 54 25.19 5.57 -31.52
C VAL A 54 26.27 4.62 -30.98
N PHE A 55 25.92 3.65 -30.14
CA PHE A 55 26.88 2.69 -29.61
C PHE A 55 27.08 1.53 -30.60
N PRO A 56 28.27 1.42 -31.24
CA PRO A 56 28.51 0.47 -32.33
C PRO A 56 28.47 -1.01 -31.91
N LYS A 57 28.42 -1.31 -30.61
CA LYS A 57 28.35 -2.68 -30.06
C LYS A 57 26.95 -3.16 -29.71
N VAL A 58 25.93 -2.30 -29.75
CA VAL A 58 24.55 -2.61 -29.29
C VAL A 58 23.58 -2.80 -30.47
N MET A 59 24.04 -2.55 -31.69
CA MET A 59 23.30 -2.75 -32.94
C MET A 59 23.40 -4.21 -33.41
N ASP A 60 22.82 -5.14 -32.64
CA ASP A 60 22.47 -6.46 -33.18
C ASP A 60 21.18 -6.36 -34.02
N ASP A 61 20.94 -7.37 -34.88
CA ASP A 61 19.81 -7.44 -35.84
C ASP A 61 18.43 -7.12 -35.21
N GLN A 62 18.26 -7.44 -33.92
CA GLN A 62 17.01 -7.18 -33.19
C GLN A 62 16.75 -5.68 -32.98
N PHE A 63 17.77 -4.88 -32.66
CA PHE A 63 17.63 -3.42 -32.46
C PHE A 63 17.39 -2.70 -33.78
N GLN A 64 17.96 -3.23 -34.86
CA GLN A 64 17.75 -2.72 -36.22
C GLN A 64 16.28 -2.87 -36.66
N SER A 65 15.64 -3.99 -36.31
CA SER A 65 14.23 -4.24 -36.64
C SER A 65 13.26 -3.27 -35.96
N LEU A 66 13.50 -2.91 -34.69
CA LEU A 66 12.71 -1.92 -33.95
C LEU A 66 12.84 -0.52 -34.54
N PHE A 67 14.03 -0.16 -35.02
CA PHE A 67 14.28 1.13 -35.65
C PHE A 67 13.61 1.24 -37.02
N LEU A 68 13.66 0.20 -37.84
CA LEU A 68 12.95 0.12 -39.12
C LEU A 68 11.43 0.18 -38.94
N TRP A 69 10.89 -0.43 -37.88
CA TRP A 69 9.47 -0.33 -37.55
C TRP A 69 9.08 1.09 -37.12
N LEU A 70 9.88 1.74 -36.26
CA LEU A 70 9.66 3.13 -35.85
C LEU A 70 9.75 4.09 -37.05
N ASP A 71 10.70 3.89 -37.95
CA ASP A 71 10.85 4.67 -39.19
C ASP A 71 9.62 4.52 -40.09
N ALA A 72 9.12 3.28 -40.28
CA ALA A 72 7.91 3.02 -41.05
C ALA A 72 6.64 3.66 -40.46
N VAL A 73 6.55 3.72 -39.12
CA VAL A 73 5.37 4.23 -38.39
C VAL A 73 5.38 5.76 -38.26
N PHE A 74 6.54 6.39 -38.01
CA PHE A 74 6.63 7.83 -37.75
C PHE A 74 7.04 8.67 -38.97
N LEU A 75 7.72 8.09 -39.97
CA LEU A 75 8.34 8.81 -41.08
C LEU A 75 7.72 8.43 -42.44
N HIS A 76 6.40 8.48 -42.54
CA HIS A 76 5.69 8.54 -43.84
C HIS A 76 5.94 9.87 -44.60
N SER A 77 6.85 10.72 -44.13
CA SER A 77 7.22 11.97 -44.78
C SER A 77 8.33 11.71 -45.79
N ASN A 78 8.11 12.09 -47.05
CA ASN A 78 9.04 11.92 -48.19
C ASN A 78 10.37 12.73 -48.10
N ILE A 79 10.77 13.17 -46.90
CA ILE A 79 11.98 13.98 -46.67
C ILE A 79 13.07 13.08 -46.08
N LYS A 80 14.04 12.71 -46.92
CA LYS A 80 15.22 11.94 -46.50
C LYS A 80 16.20 12.85 -45.75
N PHE A 81 16.09 12.93 -44.43
CA PHE A 81 17.12 13.52 -43.59
C PHE A 81 18.33 12.58 -43.45
N SER A 82 19.53 13.14 -43.28
CA SER A 82 20.70 12.38 -42.86
C SER A 82 20.44 11.76 -41.48
N PHE A 83 20.87 10.51 -41.27
CA PHE A 83 20.76 9.81 -39.99
C PHE A 83 21.19 10.69 -38.80
N TRP A 84 22.31 11.40 -38.94
CA TRP A 84 22.84 12.28 -37.89
C TRP A 84 21.92 13.46 -37.55
N ILE A 85 21.20 13.98 -38.54
CA ILE A 85 20.25 15.09 -38.36
C ILE A 85 18.99 14.57 -37.66
N SER A 86 18.41 13.45 -38.12
CA SER A 86 17.24 12.83 -37.49
C SER A 86 17.54 12.37 -36.06
N TRP A 87 18.72 11.78 -35.85
CA TRP A 87 19.18 11.37 -34.53
C TRP A 87 19.38 12.57 -33.59
N GLY A 88 20.08 13.61 -34.04
CA GLY A 88 20.29 14.82 -33.27
C GLY A 88 18.98 15.50 -32.88
N LEU A 89 18.02 15.53 -33.81
CA LEU A 89 16.67 16.05 -33.55
C LEU A 89 15.91 15.17 -32.52
N SER A 90 16.00 13.85 -32.63
CA SER A 90 15.40 12.91 -31.67
C SER A 90 15.95 13.10 -30.25
N VAL A 91 17.27 13.21 -30.10
CA VAL A 91 17.91 13.50 -28.80
C VAL A 91 17.45 14.85 -28.26
N LEU A 92 17.40 15.88 -29.10
CA LEU A 92 16.96 17.21 -28.70
C LEU A 92 15.49 17.21 -28.22
N VAL A 93 14.59 16.55 -28.95
CA VAL A 93 13.18 16.39 -28.55
C VAL A 93 13.07 15.62 -27.23
N SER A 94 13.81 14.51 -27.07
CA SER A 94 13.83 13.73 -25.83
C SER A 94 14.33 14.54 -24.63
N LEU A 95 15.35 15.39 -24.80
CA LEU A 95 15.84 16.29 -23.75
C LEU A 95 14.81 17.37 -23.39
N VAL A 96 14.09 17.92 -24.38
CA VAL A 96 13.01 18.88 -24.14
C VAL A 96 11.87 18.21 -23.35
N ILE A 97 11.45 17.00 -23.74
CA ILE A 97 10.44 16.23 -23.01
C ILE A 97 10.91 15.95 -21.57
N LEU A 98 12.17 15.58 -21.37
CA LEU A 98 12.74 15.38 -20.05
C LEU A 98 12.69 16.67 -19.22
N GLY A 99 13.08 17.81 -19.79
CA GLY A 99 13.01 19.11 -19.12
C GLY A 99 11.59 19.50 -18.71
N ILE A 100 10.63 19.33 -19.63
CA ILE A 100 9.20 19.60 -19.37
C ILE A 100 8.65 18.66 -18.30
N SER A 101 9.03 17.38 -18.28
CA SER A 101 8.61 16.42 -17.25
C SER A 101 9.28 16.65 -15.89
N TYR A 102 10.53 17.13 -15.89
CA TYR A 102 11.32 17.35 -14.69
C TYR A 102 10.84 18.55 -13.87
N LEU A 103 10.37 19.62 -14.52
CA LEU A 103 9.87 20.82 -13.83
C LEU A 103 8.66 20.54 -12.92
N PRO A 104 7.57 19.89 -13.38
CA PRO A 104 6.49 19.44 -12.52
C PRO A 104 6.95 18.48 -11.44
N TYR A 105 7.88 17.56 -11.74
CA TYR A 105 8.41 16.64 -10.74
C TYR A 105 9.10 17.39 -9.60
N LEU A 106 9.97 18.36 -9.89
CA LEU A 106 10.61 19.19 -8.87
C LEU A 106 9.60 19.99 -8.05
N TYR A 107 8.60 20.58 -8.71
CA TYR A 107 7.51 21.26 -8.04
C TYR A 107 6.78 20.35 -7.04
N TRP A 108 6.41 19.14 -7.47
CA TRP A 108 5.74 18.17 -6.60
C TRP A 108 6.64 17.63 -5.49
N LYS A 109 7.91 17.35 -5.79
CA LYS A 109 8.91 16.91 -4.82
C LYS A 109 9.12 17.95 -3.72
N SER A 110 9.15 19.25 -4.07
CA SER A 110 9.28 20.32 -3.07
C SER A 110 8.07 20.38 -2.11
N ARG A 111 6.87 20.03 -2.61
CA ARG A 111 5.66 19.92 -1.80
C ARG A 111 5.58 18.59 -1.04
N GLU A 112 6.43 17.60 -1.34
CA GLU A 112 6.41 16.34 -0.61
C GLU A 112 6.72 16.50 0.88
N ASN A 113 7.56 17.49 1.23
CA ASN A 113 7.85 17.84 2.62
C ASN A 113 6.65 18.42 3.37
N LYS A 114 5.62 18.91 2.66
CA LYS A 114 4.36 19.37 3.24
C LYS A 114 3.31 18.26 3.35
N PHE A 115 3.58 17.05 2.84
CA PHE A 115 2.64 15.95 3.02
C PHE A 115 2.73 15.36 4.42
N LEU A 116 1.60 14.82 4.88
CA LEU A 116 1.55 13.99 6.06
C LEU A 116 2.60 12.87 5.98
N LYS A 117 3.44 12.69 7.00
CA LYS A 117 4.50 11.68 7.00
C LYS A 117 3.92 10.26 6.83
N PRO A 118 4.61 9.32 6.13
CA PRO A 118 4.07 8.00 5.84
C PRO A 118 3.61 7.21 7.08
N PHE A 119 4.32 7.32 8.20
CA PHE A 119 3.97 6.59 9.44
C PHE A 119 2.66 7.07 10.08
N LEU A 120 2.19 8.28 9.78
CA LEU A 120 0.94 8.85 10.29
C LEU A 120 -0.29 8.36 9.49
N LEU A 121 -0.08 7.85 8.28
CA LEU A 121 -1.18 7.50 7.38
C LEU A 121 -2.03 6.37 7.94
N LYS A 122 -1.42 5.39 8.60
CA LYS A 122 -2.14 4.24 9.19
C LYS A 122 -3.11 4.70 10.27
N PHE A 123 -2.65 5.58 11.15
CA PHE A 123 -3.50 6.22 12.14
C PHE A 123 -4.68 6.95 11.47
N CYS A 124 -4.43 7.79 10.46
CA CYS A 124 -5.50 8.51 9.77
C CYS A 124 -6.52 7.57 9.10
N TYR A 125 -6.07 6.51 8.43
CA TYR A 125 -6.97 5.54 7.83
C TYR A 125 -7.80 4.80 8.89
N ALA A 126 -7.19 4.37 10.00
CA ALA A 126 -7.89 3.69 11.09
C ALA A 126 -8.93 4.61 11.75
N TYR A 127 -8.57 5.87 12.01
CA TYR A 127 -9.47 6.84 12.59
C TYR A 127 -10.66 7.16 11.66
N ILE A 128 -10.42 7.33 10.36
CA ILE A 128 -11.52 7.57 9.41
C ILE A 128 -12.39 6.33 9.28
N LEU A 129 -11.81 5.13 9.18
CA LEU A 129 -12.57 3.87 9.19
C LEU A 129 -13.50 3.81 10.39
N ARG A 130 -12.98 4.09 11.59
CA ARG A 130 -13.79 4.19 12.81
C ARG A 130 -14.95 5.18 12.67
N LYS A 131 -14.69 6.39 12.15
CA LYS A 131 -15.72 7.43 11.94
C LYS A 131 -16.80 6.99 10.94
N GLU A 132 -16.40 6.36 9.85
CA GLU A 132 -17.31 5.85 8.82
C GLU A 132 -18.18 4.70 9.38
N LEU A 133 -17.59 3.75 10.11
CA LEU A 133 -18.35 2.66 10.75
C LEU A 133 -19.34 3.18 11.81
N LYS A 134 -18.94 4.14 12.65
CA LYS A 134 -19.87 4.81 13.58
C LYS A 134 -21.01 5.51 12.84
N SER A 135 -20.70 6.20 11.75
CA SER A 135 -21.72 6.90 10.94
C SER A 135 -22.68 5.94 10.26
N TYR A 136 -22.18 4.78 9.79
CA TYR A 136 -23.00 3.70 9.25
C TYR A 136 -23.93 3.12 10.31
N LEU A 137 -23.44 2.81 11.51
CA LEU A 137 -24.28 2.24 12.59
C LEU A 137 -25.37 3.20 13.08
N LEU A 138 -25.21 4.51 12.89
CA LEU A 138 -26.21 5.52 13.26
C LEU A 138 -27.25 5.76 12.16
N ASN A 139 -26.82 5.78 10.90
CA ASN A 139 -27.63 6.29 9.79
C ASN A 139 -27.91 5.23 8.70
N GLU A 140 -27.35 4.03 8.83
CA GLU A 140 -27.44 2.89 7.89
C GLU A 140 -27.07 3.21 6.42
N ASN A 141 -26.37 4.33 6.19
CA ASN A 141 -26.01 4.76 4.85
C ASN A 141 -24.81 3.97 4.30
N GLU A 142 -25.08 3.14 3.30
CA GLU A 142 -24.11 2.22 2.66
C GLU A 142 -22.85 2.90 2.12
N VAL A 143 -22.91 4.18 1.77
CA VAL A 143 -21.76 4.94 1.27
C VAL A 143 -20.64 4.99 2.33
N HIS A 144 -21.01 5.04 3.61
CA HIS A 144 -20.04 5.00 4.71
C HIS A 144 -19.32 3.64 4.77
N LEU A 145 -20.06 2.55 4.56
CA LEU A 145 -19.50 1.21 4.58
C LEU A 145 -18.57 0.97 3.38
N GLU A 146 -18.97 1.40 2.18
CA GLU A 146 -18.11 1.27 0.98
C GLU A 146 -16.79 2.05 1.13
N LYS A 147 -16.85 3.25 1.71
CA LYS A 147 -15.65 4.01 2.07
C LYS A 147 -14.83 3.29 3.13
N GLY A 148 -15.49 2.72 4.14
CA GLY A 148 -14.90 1.91 5.20
C GLY A 148 -14.06 0.77 4.65
N THR A 149 -14.61 -0.07 3.78
CA THR A 149 -13.88 -1.19 3.17
C THR A 149 -12.59 -0.73 2.47
N LYS A 150 -12.65 0.35 1.68
CA LYS A 150 -11.47 0.95 1.02
C LYS A 150 -10.41 1.49 1.99
N TYR A 151 -10.80 1.86 3.21
CA TYR A 151 -9.85 2.27 4.24
C TYR A 151 -9.26 1.07 4.98
N PHE A 152 -10.06 0.02 5.21
CA PHE A 152 -9.57 -1.20 5.83
C PHE A 152 -8.49 -1.88 5.01
N GLU A 153 -8.66 -1.98 3.69
CA GLU A 153 -7.63 -2.52 2.77
C GLU A 153 -6.27 -1.82 2.94
N LYS A 154 -6.27 -0.52 3.19
CA LYS A 154 -5.03 0.27 3.38
C LYS A 154 -4.37 0.05 4.75
N ILE A 155 -5.07 -0.58 5.68
CA ILE A 155 -4.63 -0.87 7.04
C ILE A 155 -4.28 -2.36 7.17
N SER A 156 -4.95 -3.27 6.47
CA SER A 156 -4.79 -4.73 6.59
C SER A 156 -3.51 -5.26 5.94
N GLU A 157 -3.13 -4.75 4.77
CA GLU A 157 -1.95 -5.21 4.01
C GLU A 157 -0.65 -5.28 4.85
N PRO A 158 -0.34 -4.29 5.73
CA PRO A 158 0.84 -4.34 6.59
C PRO A 158 0.63 -5.01 7.96
N LEU A 159 -0.60 -5.41 8.31
CA LEU A 159 -0.87 -6.18 9.53
C LEU A 159 -0.58 -7.68 9.32
N GLN A 160 -0.66 -8.14 8.07
CA GLN A 160 -0.39 -9.53 7.68
C GLN A 160 1.06 -9.76 7.22
N THR A 161 1.76 -8.68 6.84
CA THR A 161 3.11 -8.75 6.28
C THR A 161 4.12 -8.07 7.21
N LEU A 162 5.15 -8.82 7.61
CA LEU A 162 6.32 -8.27 8.29
C LEU A 162 7.39 -7.96 7.26
N HIS A 163 7.72 -6.68 7.09
CA HIS A 163 8.90 -6.28 6.33
C HIS A 163 10.13 -6.40 7.23
N ILE A 164 10.85 -7.52 7.11
CA ILE A 164 12.16 -7.69 7.77
C ILE A 164 13.20 -7.01 6.89
N SER A 165 13.59 -5.78 7.23
CA SER A 165 14.76 -5.13 6.64
C SER A 165 16.00 -5.50 7.45
N GLY A 166 16.65 -6.60 7.09
CA GLY A 166 17.97 -6.97 7.57
C GLY A 166 19.05 -6.60 6.55
N GLU A 167 20.25 -6.19 7.01
CA GLU A 167 21.40 -5.79 6.17
C GLU A 167 21.86 -6.83 5.12
N LYS A 168 21.35 -8.07 5.17
CA LYS A 168 21.79 -9.18 4.29
C LYS A 168 20.67 -10.09 3.77
N THR A 169 19.40 -9.82 4.06
CA THR A 169 18.29 -10.64 3.55
C THR A 169 17.62 -9.92 2.38
N PRO A 170 17.30 -10.63 1.28
CA PRO A 170 16.58 -10.02 0.16
C PRO A 170 15.26 -9.42 0.67
N VAL A 171 14.95 -8.21 0.19
CA VAL A 171 13.73 -7.48 0.53
C VAL A 171 12.54 -8.29 0.02
N GLY A 172 11.93 -9.07 0.90
CA GLY A 172 10.72 -9.83 0.67
C GLY A 172 9.71 -9.53 1.77
N SER A 173 8.44 -9.39 1.41
CA SER A 173 7.34 -9.45 2.38
C SER A 173 7.16 -10.91 2.78
N PHE A 174 7.36 -11.23 4.06
CA PHE A 174 7.07 -12.55 4.59
C PHE A 174 5.76 -12.49 5.38
N THR A 175 4.93 -13.50 5.19
CA THR A 175 3.78 -13.73 6.08
C THR A 175 4.27 -14.21 7.45
N PHE A 176 3.49 -13.96 8.50
CA PHE A 176 3.83 -14.48 9.83
C PHE A 176 3.98 -16.02 9.86
N ALA A 177 3.20 -16.74 9.04
CA ALA A 177 3.32 -18.19 8.88
C ALA A 177 4.66 -18.63 8.28
N GLU A 178 5.19 -17.88 7.29
CA GLU A 178 6.51 -18.14 6.71
C GLU A 178 7.64 -17.85 7.70
N ILE A 179 7.50 -16.77 8.49
CA ILE A 179 8.45 -16.44 9.55
C ILE A 179 8.44 -17.50 10.64
N GLN A 180 7.26 -17.97 11.07
CA GLN A 180 7.13 -19.06 12.03
C GLN A 180 7.82 -20.31 11.52
N LYS A 181 7.49 -20.76 10.30
CA LYS A 181 8.10 -21.94 9.69
C LYS A 181 9.61 -21.80 9.53
N SER A 182 10.10 -20.59 9.26
CA SER A 182 11.53 -20.29 9.17
C SER A 182 12.20 -20.35 10.55
N LEU A 183 11.59 -19.76 11.59
CA LEU A 183 12.12 -19.73 12.95
C LEU A 183 12.11 -21.11 13.60
N GLU A 184 11.06 -21.92 13.39
CA GLU A 184 10.99 -23.31 13.84
C GLU A 184 12.06 -24.17 13.15
N LYS A 185 12.33 -23.91 11.86
CA LYS A 185 13.33 -24.64 11.08
C LYS A 185 14.77 -24.23 11.39
N GLN A 186 15.02 -22.95 11.65
CA GLN A 186 16.37 -22.43 11.97
C GLN A 186 16.75 -22.65 13.43
N ASN A 187 15.77 -22.52 14.34
CA ASN A 187 15.96 -22.71 15.77
C ASN A 187 14.95 -23.75 16.27
N GLY A 188 15.30 -25.04 16.16
CA GLY A 188 14.49 -26.15 16.71
C GLY A 188 14.28 -26.12 18.24
N LEU A 189 14.69 -25.03 18.90
CA LEU A 189 14.55 -24.74 20.33
C LEU A 189 13.54 -23.62 20.63
N ILE A 190 13.03 -22.89 19.62
CA ILE A 190 11.99 -21.89 19.85
C ILE A 190 10.64 -22.61 19.97
N LYS A 191 10.15 -22.78 21.19
CA LYS A 191 8.77 -23.20 21.46
C LYS A 191 7.89 -21.96 21.52
N PHE A 192 6.99 -21.80 20.56
CA PHE A 192 5.93 -20.81 20.65
C PHE A 192 4.99 -21.17 21.80
N THR A 193 4.73 -20.20 22.67
CA THR A 193 3.71 -20.32 23.73
C THR A 193 2.32 -20.39 23.10
N ASP A 194 1.34 -20.89 23.84
CA ASP A 194 -0.04 -20.95 23.36
C ASP A 194 -0.57 -19.55 23.00
N ASP A 195 -0.24 -18.53 23.80
CA ASP A 195 -0.49 -17.11 23.50
C ASP A 195 0.08 -16.69 22.14
N SER A 196 1.30 -17.16 21.81
CA SER A 196 1.95 -16.80 20.54
C SER A 196 1.27 -17.47 19.35
N LYS A 197 0.81 -18.71 19.51
CA LYS A 197 0.05 -19.42 18.48
C LYS A 197 -1.32 -18.78 18.24
N GLU A 198 -2.03 -18.44 19.33
CA GLU A 198 -3.33 -17.76 19.26
C GLU A 198 -3.22 -16.42 18.53
N ILE A 199 -2.18 -15.63 18.81
CA ILE A 199 -1.89 -14.38 18.12
C ILE A 199 -1.63 -14.61 16.61
N ILE A 200 -0.84 -15.63 16.27
CA ILE A 200 -0.50 -15.95 14.87
C ILE A 200 -1.76 -16.40 14.10
N GLU A 201 -2.53 -17.33 14.65
CA GLU A 201 -3.78 -17.81 14.04
C GLU A 201 -4.80 -16.67 13.88
N SER A 202 -4.93 -15.82 14.89
CA SER A 202 -5.80 -14.64 14.84
C SER A 202 -5.36 -13.65 13.76
N THR A 203 -4.05 -13.43 13.62
CA THR A 203 -3.50 -12.54 12.58
C THR A 203 -3.83 -13.07 11.17
N ASN A 204 -3.70 -14.39 10.96
CA ASN A 204 -3.99 -15.02 9.68
C ASN A 204 -5.47 -14.97 9.29
N THR A 205 -6.37 -14.82 10.26
CA THR A 205 -7.83 -14.81 10.04
C THR A 205 -8.43 -13.39 10.06
N ILE A 206 -7.60 -12.33 10.13
CA ILE A 206 -8.07 -10.94 10.14
C ILE A 206 -8.97 -10.62 8.93
N ASP A 207 -8.58 -11.04 7.73
CA ASP A 207 -9.40 -10.78 6.53
C ASP A 207 -10.71 -11.56 6.56
N GLU A 208 -10.65 -12.84 6.92
CA GLU A 208 -11.83 -13.70 7.00
C GLU A 208 -12.80 -13.26 8.09
N LYS A 209 -12.33 -12.55 9.12
CA LYS A 209 -13.17 -12.06 10.23
C LYS A 209 -13.66 -10.63 10.03
N ILE A 210 -12.81 -9.72 9.56
CA ILE A 210 -13.12 -8.29 9.45
C ILE A 210 -13.50 -7.90 8.03
N TYR A 211 -12.66 -8.22 7.04
CA TYR A 211 -12.92 -7.83 5.64
C TYR A 211 -14.20 -8.48 5.12
N SER A 212 -14.40 -9.77 5.37
CA SER A 212 -15.61 -10.50 4.95
C SER A 212 -16.89 -9.88 5.50
N ARG A 213 -16.89 -9.41 6.75
CA ARG A 213 -18.04 -8.75 7.39
C ARG A 213 -18.29 -7.35 6.84
N LEU A 214 -17.23 -6.59 6.55
CA LEU A 214 -17.32 -5.30 5.86
C LEU A 214 -17.89 -5.47 4.44
N GLU A 215 -17.45 -6.50 3.70
CA GLU A 215 -17.91 -6.79 2.35
C GLU A 215 -19.34 -7.31 2.33
N LYS A 216 -19.66 -8.29 3.19
CA LYS A 216 -21.00 -8.89 3.33
C LYS A 216 -21.99 -8.02 4.09
N ARG A 217 -21.52 -6.91 4.69
CA ARG A 217 -22.33 -5.91 5.42
C ARG A 217 -23.04 -6.46 6.66
N ILE A 218 -22.42 -7.42 7.33
CA ILE A 218 -23.01 -8.12 8.48
C ILE A 218 -22.17 -7.93 9.73
N GLU A 219 -22.83 -7.89 10.89
CA GLU A 219 -22.18 -7.80 12.21
C GLU A 219 -21.15 -6.66 12.32
N ILE A 220 -21.45 -5.51 11.71
CA ILE A 220 -20.56 -4.33 11.69
C ILE A 220 -20.30 -3.78 13.10
N ASP A 221 -21.28 -3.94 14.00
CA ASP A 221 -21.20 -3.65 15.42
C ASP A 221 -20.10 -4.46 16.13
N LYS A 222 -19.83 -5.70 15.70
CA LYS A 222 -18.72 -6.53 16.23
C LYS A 222 -17.35 -6.09 15.72
N ILE A 223 -17.29 -5.46 14.55
CA ILE A 223 -16.04 -4.96 13.95
C ILE A 223 -15.58 -3.66 14.60
N LEU A 224 -16.52 -2.77 14.96
CA LEU A 224 -16.18 -1.44 15.46
C LEU A 224 -15.19 -1.48 16.65
N PRO A 225 -15.38 -2.30 17.71
CA PRO A 225 -14.43 -2.40 18.81
C PRO A 225 -13.00 -2.77 18.38
N LEU A 226 -12.86 -3.63 17.37
CA LEU A 226 -11.54 -3.99 16.83
C LEU A 226 -10.86 -2.81 16.14
N ILE A 227 -11.61 -2.06 15.34
CA ILE A 227 -11.09 -0.85 14.67
C ILE A 227 -10.74 0.24 15.69
N GLU A 228 -11.50 0.34 16.76
CA GLU A 228 -11.18 1.22 17.88
C GLU A 228 -9.81 0.86 18.50
N ILE A 229 -9.56 -0.42 18.78
CA ILE A 229 -8.27 -0.88 19.31
C ILE A 229 -7.13 -0.61 18.32
N ILE A 230 -7.33 -0.85 17.01
CA ILE A 230 -6.33 -0.54 15.98
C ILE A 230 -6.02 0.96 15.95
N THR A 231 -7.04 1.81 16.05
CA THR A 231 -6.88 3.26 16.07
C THR A 231 -6.03 3.70 17.26
N LEU A 232 -6.30 3.15 18.45
CA LEU A 232 -5.51 3.41 19.65
C LEU A 232 -4.06 2.92 19.51
N TYR A 233 -3.87 1.72 18.95
CA TYR A 233 -2.55 1.17 18.73
C TYR A 233 -1.69 2.04 17.79
N GLU A 234 -2.27 2.49 16.67
CA GLU A 234 -1.58 3.40 15.76
C GLU A 234 -1.35 4.77 16.39
N PHE A 235 -2.30 5.28 17.19
CA PHE A 235 -2.11 6.52 17.95
C PHE A 235 -0.95 6.42 18.94
N ALA A 236 -0.83 5.32 19.69
CA ALA A 236 0.27 5.06 20.62
C ALA A 236 1.64 5.01 19.93
N LYS A 237 1.71 4.67 18.62
CA LYS A 237 2.96 4.77 17.85
C LYS A 237 3.34 6.21 17.55
N VAL A 238 2.36 7.05 17.29
CA VAL A 238 2.54 8.46 16.89
C VAL A 238 2.75 9.39 18.09
N LYS A 239 2.02 9.16 19.17
CA LYS A 239 2.02 9.93 20.41
C LYS A 239 2.35 9.03 21.61
N PRO A 240 3.58 8.48 21.69
CA PRO A 240 3.94 7.50 22.72
C PRO A 240 3.92 8.06 24.15
N GLU A 241 4.06 9.37 24.32
CA GLU A 241 4.12 10.06 25.61
C GLU A 241 2.75 10.46 26.17
N GLU A 242 1.67 10.32 25.38
CA GLU A 242 0.31 10.49 25.88
C GLU A 242 0.02 9.46 26.97
N LYS A 243 -0.91 9.80 27.86
CA LYS A 243 -1.22 8.99 29.04
C LYS A 243 -2.61 8.34 28.92
N ASN A 244 -2.74 7.11 29.41
CA ASN A 244 -4.03 6.44 29.57
C ASN A 244 -4.77 6.93 30.84
N GLN A 245 -5.94 6.34 31.12
CA GLN A 245 -6.76 6.62 32.32
C GLN A 245 -5.99 6.48 33.64
N ASN A 246 -5.02 5.56 33.68
CA ASN A 246 -4.21 5.25 34.86
C ASN A 246 -2.98 6.17 34.97
N GLY A 247 -2.81 7.13 34.04
CA GLY A 247 -1.66 8.03 34.00
C GLY A 247 -0.38 7.40 33.43
N GLU A 248 -0.45 6.17 32.93
CA GLU A 248 0.66 5.43 32.33
C GLU A 248 0.85 5.86 30.87
N LYS A 249 2.09 5.84 30.40
CA LYS A 249 2.41 6.25 29.02
C LYS A 249 1.92 5.20 28.02
N LEU A 250 1.32 5.63 26.91
CA LEU A 250 0.84 4.73 25.86
C LEU A 250 1.94 3.82 25.30
N LYS A 251 3.20 4.24 25.30
CA LYS A 251 4.34 3.40 24.88
C LYS A 251 4.45 2.10 25.68
N GLU A 252 4.21 2.17 26.98
CA GLU A 252 4.30 1.02 27.91
C GLU A 252 3.11 0.07 27.72
N TYR A 253 2.00 0.62 27.23
CA TYR A 253 0.75 -0.11 27.04
C TYR A 253 0.59 -0.74 25.64
N LYS A 254 1.52 -0.50 24.70
CA LYS A 254 1.42 -0.99 23.30
C LYS A 254 1.18 -2.49 23.18
N ASN A 255 1.89 -3.29 23.97
CA ASN A 255 1.76 -4.74 23.94
C ASN A 255 0.42 -5.20 24.51
N VAL A 256 -0.11 -4.46 25.50
CA VAL A 256 -1.42 -4.73 26.09
C VAL A 256 -2.54 -4.42 25.09
N ILE A 257 -2.43 -3.30 24.37
CA ILE A 257 -3.38 -2.93 23.30
C ILE A 257 -3.42 -4.01 22.22
N LEU A 258 -2.26 -4.49 21.78
CA LEU A 258 -2.18 -5.59 20.81
C LEU A 258 -2.78 -6.88 21.34
N ARG A 259 -2.51 -7.24 22.60
CA ARG A 259 -3.09 -8.44 23.20
C ARG A 259 -4.62 -8.35 23.26
N GLU A 260 -5.17 -7.20 23.66
CA GLU A 260 -6.62 -6.96 23.67
C GLU A 260 -7.21 -7.08 22.26
N PHE A 261 -6.52 -6.57 21.24
CA PHE A 261 -6.94 -6.73 19.85
C PHE A 261 -7.11 -8.20 19.46
N TYR A 262 -6.10 -9.04 19.74
CA TYR A 262 -6.16 -10.45 19.39
C TYR A 262 -7.22 -11.21 20.20
N GLN A 263 -7.38 -10.89 21.49
CA GLN A 263 -8.42 -11.47 22.34
C GLN A 263 -9.83 -11.10 21.89
N GLU A 264 -10.05 -9.88 21.41
CA GLU A 264 -11.34 -9.51 20.82
C GLU A 264 -11.54 -10.17 19.46
N LEU A 265 -10.47 -10.37 18.69
CA LEU A 265 -10.54 -11.03 17.38
C LEU A 265 -10.83 -12.53 17.50
N THR A 266 -10.34 -13.22 18.54
CA THR A 266 -10.65 -14.65 18.77
C THR A 266 -12.12 -14.89 19.11
N LYS A 267 -12.78 -13.93 19.77
CA LYS A 267 -14.22 -14.00 20.06
C LYS A 267 -15.10 -13.93 18.81
N ILE A 268 -14.57 -13.46 17.69
CA ILE A 268 -15.30 -13.39 16.43
C ILE A 268 -15.11 -14.70 15.67
N GLU A 269 -16.21 -15.41 15.45
CA GLU A 269 -16.23 -16.63 14.64
C GLU A 269 -15.98 -16.32 13.16
N ILE A 270 -15.32 -17.25 12.48
CA ILE A 270 -15.17 -17.20 11.02
C ILE A 270 -16.54 -17.50 10.42
N LEU A 271 -16.95 -16.70 9.44
CA LEU A 271 -18.21 -16.94 8.75
C LEU A 271 -18.04 -18.17 7.85
N ASP A 272 -18.80 -19.24 8.11
CA ASP A 272 -18.84 -20.39 7.21
C ASP A 272 -19.26 -19.94 5.80
N ASN A 273 -18.34 -20.05 4.86
CA ASN A 273 -18.52 -19.63 3.46
C ASN A 273 -19.39 -20.59 2.64
N ASN A 274 -20.18 -21.45 3.27
CA ASN A 274 -20.91 -22.51 2.57
C ASN A 274 -22.14 -22.07 1.77
N ASN A 275 -22.44 -20.78 1.65
CA ASN A 275 -23.42 -20.30 0.66
C ASN A 275 -22.96 -18.96 0.04
N ASP A 276 -22.73 -18.96 -1.27
CA ASP A 276 -22.78 -17.83 -2.21
C ASP A 276 -21.65 -16.79 -2.34
N VAL A 277 -20.37 -17.19 -2.46
CA VAL A 277 -19.35 -16.28 -3.06
C VAL A 277 -18.39 -17.00 -4.01
N ASP A 278 -18.93 -17.53 -5.12
CA ASP A 278 -18.13 -18.30 -6.10
C ASP A 278 -17.85 -17.55 -7.44
N SER A 279 -17.92 -16.21 -7.49
CA SER A 279 -17.80 -15.51 -8.81
C SER A 279 -16.88 -14.29 -8.92
N LYS A 280 -16.34 -13.73 -7.83
CA LYS A 280 -15.49 -12.51 -7.91
C LYS A 280 -14.02 -12.71 -7.59
N THR A 281 -13.68 -13.60 -6.66
CA THR A 281 -12.28 -13.92 -6.29
C THR A 281 -11.53 -14.71 -7.37
N SER A 282 -12.25 -15.43 -8.24
CA SER A 282 -11.63 -16.14 -9.38
C SER A 282 -11.14 -15.19 -10.48
N LYS A 283 -11.82 -14.07 -10.74
CA LYS A 283 -11.47 -13.10 -11.79
C LYS A 283 -10.20 -12.31 -11.48
N ILE A 284 -9.94 -12.00 -10.21
CA ILE A 284 -8.72 -11.28 -9.81
C ILE A 284 -7.52 -12.22 -9.89
N LYS A 285 -7.66 -13.49 -9.45
CA LYS A 285 -6.61 -14.50 -9.62
C LYS A 285 -6.29 -14.79 -11.09
N THR A 286 -7.29 -14.79 -11.99
CA THR A 286 -7.04 -14.95 -13.44
C THR A 286 -6.37 -13.72 -14.06
N PHE A 287 -6.68 -12.51 -13.59
CA PHE A 287 -6.01 -11.31 -14.10
C PHE A 287 -4.53 -11.26 -13.70
N PHE A 288 -4.20 -11.60 -12.45
CA PHE A 288 -2.80 -11.62 -11.99
C PHE A 288 -2.01 -12.80 -12.55
N SER A 289 -2.61 -13.99 -12.73
CA SER A 289 -1.93 -15.12 -13.37
C SER A 289 -1.60 -14.84 -14.84
N ASN A 290 -2.46 -14.09 -15.54
CA ASN A 290 -2.20 -13.70 -16.94
C ASN A 290 -1.09 -12.65 -17.04
N ILE A 291 -0.95 -11.75 -16.06
CA ILE A 291 0.14 -10.77 -16.02
C ILE A 291 1.48 -11.45 -15.68
N GLU A 292 1.51 -12.41 -14.74
CA GLU A 292 2.71 -13.21 -14.47
C GLU A 292 3.12 -14.08 -15.67
N GLY A 293 2.15 -14.63 -16.41
CA GLY A 293 2.40 -15.36 -17.66
C GLY A 293 3.06 -14.49 -18.74
N VAL A 294 2.63 -13.23 -18.89
CA VAL A 294 3.21 -12.28 -19.85
C VAL A 294 4.61 -11.80 -19.41
N ILE A 295 4.84 -11.59 -18.11
CA ILE A 295 6.16 -11.20 -17.59
C ILE A 295 7.18 -12.36 -17.69
N SER A 296 6.74 -13.60 -17.43
CA SER A 296 7.60 -14.79 -17.49
C SER A 296 7.98 -15.19 -18.93
N SER A 297 7.19 -14.81 -19.93
CA SER A 297 7.48 -15.03 -21.35
C SER A 297 8.39 -13.95 -21.95
N LEU A 298 8.34 -12.71 -21.42
CA LEU A 298 9.29 -11.66 -21.75
C LEU A 298 10.68 -11.88 -21.13
N SER A 299 10.80 -12.64 -20.04
CA SER A 299 12.09 -12.98 -19.42
C SER A 299 12.79 -14.19 -20.07
N ARG A 300 12.22 -14.76 -21.14
CA ARG A 300 12.78 -15.90 -21.90
C ARG A 300 13.12 -15.55 -23.36
N LEU A 301 12.97 -14.29 -23.74
CA LEU A 301 13.51 -13.68 -24.96
C LEU A 301 14.73 -12.84 -24.60
#